data_AF-A0A2H3B065-F1
#
_entry.id   AF-A0A2H3B065-F1
#
_cell.length_a   1.000
_cell.length_b   1.000
_cell.length_c   1.000
_cell.angle_alpha   90.00
_cell.angle_beta   90.00
_cell.angle_gamma   90.00
#
_symmetry.space_group_name_H-M   'P 1'
#
loop_
_entity.id
_entity.type
_entity.pdbx_description
1 polymer ?
#
loop_
_entity_poly.entity_id
_entity_poly.type
_entity_poly.pdbx_seq_one_letter_code
_entity_poly.pdbx_strand_id
1 'polypeptide(L)'
;QEIDTHAYVYNEAYYRARCKKCLLKVAETYLVIPTCLVISNIRCDARHPICGGGYVDIYKGHINHSDVCLKVLHLFTDGDTKPREDVRKEFCREVLVWRNLNHPNVLPFIGINDDLFYSSFCLISPWMNDSNLILFLAKHPDHNRMQCIREIVNGLHYLHSHEPQVIHADIRGVGVFLFTGRAGFMT
;
A
#
# COMPACT_ATOMS: atom_id res chain seq x y z
N GLN A 1 -40.97 -25.83 -11.12
CA GLN A 1 -39.68 -25.31 -11.62
C GLN A 1 -39.16 -24.38 -10.54
N GLU A 2 -38.37 -24.93 -9.62
CA GLU A 2 -37.62 -24.14 -8.65
C GLU A 2 -36.39 -23.58 -9.37
N ILE A 3 -36.22 -22.27 -9.31
CA ILE A 3 -35.04 -21.58 -9.81
C ILE A 3 -33.93 -21.89 -8.81
N ASP A 4 -32.95 -22.67 -9.24
CA ASP A 4 -31.77 -23.00 -8.46
C ASP A 4 -30.92 -21.73 -8.22
N THR A 5 -31.14 -21.11 -7.06
CA THR A 5 -30.42 -19.92 -6.60
C THR A 5 -28.98 -20.21 -6.16
N HIS A 6 -28.52 -21.46 -6.15
CA HIS A 6 -27.16 -21.81 -5.74
C HIS A 6 -26.10 -21.62 -6.85
N ALA A 7 -26.52 -21.51 -8.12
CA ALA A 7 -25.60 -21.27 -9.23
C ALA A 7 -25.03 -19.83 -9.28
N TYR A 8 -25.71 -18.86 -8.66
CA TYR A 8 -25.31 -17.44 -8.70
C TYR A 8 -24.17 -17.08 -7.74
N VAL A 9 -24.02 -17.82 -6.64
CA VAL A 9 -23.00 -17.52 -5.61
C VAL A 9 -21.59 -17.93 -6.05
N TYR A 10 -21.48 -18.85 -7.01
CA TYR A 10 -20.21 -19.26 -7.64
C TYR A 10 -19.61 -18.26 -8.64
N ASN A 11 -20.25 -17.10 -8.83
CA ASN A 11 -19.98 -16.24 -9.98
C ASN A 11 -19.01 -15.09 -9.62
N GLU A 12 -19.35 -14.21 -8.68
CA GLU A 12 -18.64 -12.92 -8.54
C GLU A 12 -17.20 -13.03 -8.02
N ALA A 13 -16.96 -13.80 -6.95
CA ALA A 13 -15.61 -13.93 -6.37
C ALA A 13 -14.63 -14.58 -7.36
N TYR A 14 -15.11 -15.57 -8.11
CA TYR A 14 -14.35 -16.24 -9.15
C TYR A 14 -13.96 -15.29 -10.29
N TYR A 15 -14.93 -14.56 -10.85
CA TYR A 15 -14.64 -13.58 -11.91
C TYR A 15 -13.75 -12.45 -11.40
N ARG A 16 -13.97 -11.96 -10.18
CA ARG A 16 -13.12 -10.93 -9.58
C ARG A 16 -11.67 -11.41 -9.46
N ALA A 17 -11.43 -12.64 -9.00
CA ALA A 17 -10.08 -13.22 -8.94
C ALA A 17 -9.44 -13.33 -10.33
N ARG A 18 -10.21 -13.77 -11.33
CA ARG A 18 -9.74 -13.88 -12.71
C ARG A 18 -9.42 -12.52 -13.33
N CYS A 19 -10.28 -11.52 -13.13
CA CYS A 19 -10.06 -10.14 -13.56
C CYS A 19 -8.80 -9.54 -12.91
N LYS A 20 -8.60 -9.75 -11.60
CA LYS A 20 -7.38 -9.33 -10.89
C LYS A 20 -6.13 -9.95 -11.52
N LYS A 21 -6.15 -11.26 -11.79
CA LYS A 21 -5.04 -11.98 -12.41
C LYS A 21 -4.74 -11.47 -13.83
N CYS A 22 -5.78 -11.24 -14.64
CA CYS A 22 -5.62 -10.65 -15.98
C CYS A 22 -5.07 -9.23 -15.91
N LEU A 23 -5.59 -8.39 -15.00
CA LEU A 23 -5.13 -7.01 -14.82
C LEU A 23 -3.66 -6.96 -14.39
N LEU A 24 -3.26 -7.78 -13.42
CA LEU A 24 -1.87 -7.92 -13.01
C LEU A 24 -0.99 -8.33 -14.19
N LYS A 25 -1.42 -9.34 -14.97
CA LYS A 25 -0.65 -9.81 -16.12
C LYS A 25 -0.48 -8.72 -17.19
N VAL A 26 -1.53 -7.96 -17.50
CA VAL A 26 -1.48 -6.84 -18.44
C VAL A 26 -0.54 -5.75 -17.93
N ALA A 27 -0.68 -5.36 -16.67
CA ALA A 27 0.15 -4.31 -16.07
C ALA A 27 1.63 -4.69 -16.01
N GLU A 28 1.97 -5.94 -15.68
CA GLU A 28 3.35 -6.44 -15.67
C GLU A 28 3.93 -6.59 -17.09
N THR A 29 3.10 -6.96 -18.07
CA THR A 29 3.56 -7.17 -19.46
C THR A 29 3.78 -5.86 -20.19
N TYR A 30 2.90 -4.88 -19.99
CA TYR A 30 2.95 -3.60 -20.72
C TYR A 30 3.45 -2.44 -19.85
N LEU A 31 3.72 -2.68 -18.57
CA LEU A 31 4.21 -1.67 -17.61
C LEU A 31 3.26 -0.46 -17.48
N VAL A 32 1.96 -0.73 -17.55
CA VAL A 32 0.87 0.25 -17.50
C VAL A 32 0.04 0.08 -16.24
N ILE A 33 -0.38 1.21 -15.68
CA ILE A 33 -1.29 1.27 -14.54
C ILE A 33 -2.58 1.97 -15.01
N PRO A 34 -3.77 1.55 -14.53
CA PRO A 34 -5.01 2.24 -14.85
C PRO A 34 -4.92 3.73 -14.50
N THR A 35 -5.18 4.60 -15.47
CA THR A 35 -5.10 6.07 -15.30
C THR A 35 -6.05 6.59 -14.23
N CYS A 36 -7.13 5.87 -13.94
CA CYS A 36 -8.04 6.19 -12.84
C CYS A 36 -7.41 6.10 -11.44
N LEU A 37 -6.21 5.52 -11.32
CA LEU A 37 -5.43 5.51 -10.08
C LEU A 37 -4.49 6.70 -9.96
N VAL A 38 -4.27 7.46 -11.04
CA VAL A 38 -3.38 8.63 -11.06
C VAL A 38 -4.09 9.83 -10.46
N ILE A 39 -3.43 10.49 -9.50
CA ILE A 39 -3.93 11.67 -8.82
C ILE A 39 -3.01 12.84 -9.12
N SER A 40 -3.56 13.86 -9.77
CA SER A 40 -2.81 15.05 -10.22
C SER A 40 -2.91 16.24 -9.27
N ASN A 41 -3.97 16.36 -8.47
CA ASN A 41 -4.23 17.49 -7.57
C ASN A 41 -3.54 17.34 -6.20
N ILE A 42 -2.26 17.00 -6.21
CA ILE A 42 -1.49 16.69 -5.01
C ILE A 42 -0.39 17.72 -4.77
N ARG A 43 -0.18 18.08 -3.50
CA ARG A 43 0.87 19.00 -3.06
C ARG A 43 1.73 18.30 -2.02
N CYS A 44 3.04 18.48 -2.08
CA CYS A 44 3.97 18.00 -1.07
C CYS A 44 4.46 19.19 -0.23
N ASP A 45 4.40 19.06 1.09
CA ASP A 45 4.69 20.18 2.01
C ASP A 45 6.19 20.37 2.23
N ALA A 46 6.97 19.31 2.01
CA ALA A 46 8.35 19.22 2.47
C ALA A 46 9.33 19.03 1.31
N ARG A 47 10.46 19.74 1.41
CA ARG A 47 11.62 19.53 0.51
C ARG A 47 12.42 18.26 0.84
N HIS A 48 12.22 17.71 2.05
CA HIS A 48 12.94 16.53 2.55
C HIS A 48 11.93 15.53 3.12
N PRO A 49 12.23 14.22 3.07
CA PRO A 49 11.34 13.20 3.59
C PRO A 49 11.25 13.27 5.11
N ILE A 50 10.08 12.94 5.64
CA ILE A 50 9.83 12.81 7.09
C ILE A 50 10.55 11.58 7.63
N CYS A 51 10.57 10.52 6.82
CA CYS A 51 11.32 9.31 7.09
C CYS A 51 11.97 8.86 5.78
N GLY A 52 13.30 8.76 5.77
CA GLY A 52 14.06 8.19 4.67
C GLY A 52 14.61 6.83 5.08
N GLY A 53 14.35 5.82 4.26
CA GLY A 53 14.96 4.49 4.35
C GLY A 53 15.86 4.23 3.14
N GLY A 54 16.53 3.08 3.12
CA GLY A 54 17.42 2.73 2.01
C GLY A 54 16.72 2.57 0.65
N TYR A 55 15.40 2.33 0.64
CA TYR A 55 14.62 1.99 -0.57
C TYR A 55 13.37 2.87 -0.76
N VAL A 56 12.95 3.60 0.28
CA VAL A 56 11.66 4.27 0.35
C VAL A 56 11.79 5.55 1.16
N ASP A 57 11.24 6.63 0.63
CA ASP A 57 11.02 7.88 1.35
C ASP A 57 9.53 8.09 1.63
N ILE A 58 9.23 8.62 2.81
CA ILE A 58 7.88 9.02 3.19
C ILE A 58 7.81 10.54 3.28
N TYR A 59 6.94 11.15 2.50
CA TYR A 59 6.58 12.56 2.59
C TYR A 59 5.15 12.73 3.08
N LYS A 60 4.87 13.87 3.68
CA LYS A 60 3.50 14.34 3.89
C LYS A 60 3.08 15.20 2.69
N GLY A 61 1.86 15.00 2.24
CA GLY A 61 1.24 15.85 1.24
C GLY A 61 -0.22 16.12 1.54
N HIS A 62 -0.84 16.86 0.63
CA HIS A 62 -2.25 17.22 0.69
C HIS A 62 -2.93 16.95 -0.65
N ILE A 63 -4.12 16.36 -0.58
CA ILE A 63 -5.07 16.29 -1.68
C ILE A 63 -6.31 17.08 -1.23
N ASN A 64 -6.59 18.18 -1.92
CA ASN A 64 -7.64 19.13 -1.51
C ASN A 64 -7.45 19.61 -0.05
N HIS A 65 -8.30 19.15 0.86
CA HIS A 65 -8.28 19.48 2.30
C HIS A 65 -7.92 18.28 3.19
N SER A 66 -7.35 17.23 2.61
CA SER A 66 -7.01 15.99 3.33
C SER A 66 -5.52 15.73 3.30
N ASP A 67 -4.96 15.45 4.47
CA ASP A 67 -3.57 15.03 4.63
C ASP A 67 -3.38 13.61 4.10
N VAL A 68 -2.32 13.41 3.32
CA VAL A 68 -1.94 12.11 2.75
C VAL A 68 -0.47 11.79 2.99
N CYS A 69 -0.19 10.50 3.03
CA CYS A 69 1.14 9.93 3.03
C CYS A 69 1.57 9.66 1.58
N LEU A 70 2.78 10.11 1.24
CA LEU A 70 3.42 9.89 -0.06
C LEU A 70 4.58 8.92 0.14
N LYS A 71 4.39 7.66 -0.24
CA LYS A 71 5.43 6.62 -0.20
C LYS A 71 6.14 6.61 -1.55
N VAL A 72 7.36 7.16 -1.58
CA VAL A 72 8.18 7.33 -2.77
C VAL A 72 9.22 6.21 -2.82
N LEU A 73 9.11 5.33 -3.81
CA LEU A 73 10.06 4.23 -4.02
C LEU A 73 11.25 4.75 -4.83
N HIS A 74 12.47 4.51 -4.34
CA HIS A 74 13.69 4.90 -5.03
C HIS A 74 13.97 3.98 -6.23
N LEU A 75 14.15 4.57 -7.41
CA LEU A 75 14.73 3.86 -8.55
C LEU A 75 16.26 3.93 -8.42
N PHE A 76 16.90 2.88 -7.89
CA PHE A 76 18.36 2.84 -7.86
C PHE A 76 18.92 2.97 -9.27
N THR A 77 19.77 3.96 -9.51
CA THR A 77 20.51 4.12 -10.77
C THR A 77 21.97 3.73 -10.72
N ASP A 78 22.55 3.41 -9.55
CA ASP A 78 24.00 3.14 -9.48
C ASP A 78 24.36 1.80 -8.83
N GLY A 79 25.21 1.05 -9.54
CA GLY A 79 26.12 0.03 -9.00
C GLY A 79 25.71 -1.43 -9.17
N ASP A 80 24.50 -1.80 -8.75
CA ASP A 80 24.07 -3.22 -8.62
C ASP A 80 22.57 -3.39 -8.94
N THR A 81 22.11 -2.70 -9.98
CA THR A 81 20.70 -2.33 -10.12
C THR A 81 19.86 -3.37 -10.86
N LYS A 82 18.72 -3.73 -10.26
CA LYS A 82 17.63 -4.40 -10.98
C LYS A 82 17.27 -3.57 -12.24
N PRO A 83 17.03 -4.19 -13.40
CA PRO A 83 16.57 -3.49 -14.59
C PRO A 83 15.38 -2.56 -14.29
N ARG A 84 15.35 -1.35 -14.88
CA ARG A 84 14.24 -0.40 -14.71
C ARG A 84 12.86 -1.01 -14.96
N GLU A 85 12.80 -1.96 -15.89
CA GLU A 85 11.60 -2.74 -16.20
C GLU A 85 11.13 -3.57 -14.99
N ASP A 86 12.04 -4.23 -14.28
CA ASP A 86 11.70 -5.06 -13.13
C ASP A 86 11.20 -4.22 -11.95
N VAL A 87 11.82 -3.05 -11.72
CA VAL A 87 11.32 -2.12 -10.70
C VAL A 87 9.92 -1.61 -11.07
N ARG A 88 9.66 -1.37 -12.36
CA ARG A 88 8.33 -0.96 -12.84
C ARG A 88 7.30 -2.09 -12.73
N LYS A 89 7.69 -3.35 -12.95
CA LYS A 89 6.83 -4.53 -12.70
C LYS A 89 6.49 -4.64 -11.21
N GLU A 90 7.48 -4.51 -10.33
CA GLU A 90 7.28 -4.52 -8.88
C GLU A 90 6.33 -3.40 -8.46
N PHE A 91 6.50 -2.19 -8.99
CA PHE A 91 5.58 -1.08 -8.73
C PHE A 91 4.15 -1.35 -9.23
N CYS A 92 3.98 -1.84 -10.47
CA CYS A 92 2.65 -2.17 -11.01
C CYS A 92 1.95 -3.23 -10.14
N ARG A 93 2.71 -4.23 -9.70
CA ARG A 93 2.22 -5.28 -8.81
C ARG A 93 1.82 -4.72 -7.45
N GLU A 94 2.65 -3.88 -6.86
CA GLU A 94 2.40 -3.21 -5.57
C GLU A 94 1.08 -2.42 -5.62
N VAL A 95 0.91 -1.58 -6.63
CA VAL A 95 -0.30 -0.77 -6.84
C VAL A 95 -1.54 -1.65 -6.95
N LEU A 96 -1.50 -2.67 -7.80
CA LEU A 96 -2.66 -3.50 -8.07
C LEU A 96 -3.00 -4.45 -6.92
N VAL A 97 -2.00 -4.95 -6.20
CA VAL A 97 -2.22 -5.74 -4.98
C VAL A 97 -2.84 -4.84 -3.92
N TRP A 98 -2.17 -3.73 -3.59
CA TRP A 98 -2.58 -2.85 -2.50
C TRP A 98 -3.98 -2.25 -2.73
N ARG A 99 -4.28 -1.82 -3.95
CA ARG A 99 -5.62 -1.33 -4.34
C ARG A 99 -6.74 -2.33 -4.02
N ASN A 100 -6.43 -3.62 -3.99
CA ASN A 100 -7.40 -4.68 -3.77
C ASN A 100 -7.48 -5.17 -2.33
N LEU A 101 -6.69 -4.60 -1.43
CA LEU A 101 -6.70 -4.89 0.01
C LEU A 101 -7.69 -3.97 0.72
N ASN A 102 -8.47 -4.55 1.63
CA ASN A 102 -9.42 -3.84 2.47
C ASN A 102 -9.52 -4.53 3.83
N HIS A 103 -8.77 -4.02 4.81
CA HIS A 103 -8.73 -4.56 6.16
C HIS A 103 -8.36 -3.45 7.15
N PRO A 104 -8.93 -3.41 8.38
CA PRO A 104 -8.67 -2.34 9.35
C PRO A 104 -7.21 -2.20 9.79
N ASN A 105 -6.39 -3.23 9.60
CA ASN A 105 -4.95 -3.24 9.96
C ASN A 105 -4.02 -3.21 8.72
N VAL A 106 -4.57 -2.93 7.54
CA VAL A 106 -3.82 -2.65 6.31
C VAL A 106 -4.27 -1.29 5.81
N LEU A 107 -3.33 -0.38 5.61
CA LEU A 107 -3.70 0.99 5.25
C LEU A 107 -4.46 1.04 3.91
N PRO A 108 -5.48 1.90 3.77
CA PRO A 108 -6.14 2.08 2.49
C PRO A 108 -5.18 2.65 1.45
N PHE A 109 -5.27 2.13 0.23
CA PHE A 109 -4.62 2.71 -0.94
C PHE A 109 -5.53 3.76 -1.58
N ILE A 110 -5.03 4.99 -1.74
CA ILE A 110 -5.76 6.09 -2.37
C ILE A 110 -5.48 6.11 -3.88
N GLY A 111 -4.21 6.10 -4.27
CA GLY A 111 -3.80 6.24 -5.66
C GLY A 111 -2.28 6.32 -5.83
N ILE A 112 -1.86 6.73 -7.01
CA ILE A 112 -0.46 7.03 -7.34
C ILE A 112 -0.32 8.46 -7.83
N ASN A 113 0.91 8.94 -7.79
CA ASN A 113 1.31 10.14 -8.52
C ASN A 113 2.59 9.86 -9.30
N ASP A 114 2.64 10.32 -10.54
CA ASP A 114 3.76 10.17 -11.47
C ASP A 114 4.41 11.51 -11.85
N ASP A 115 3.90 12.62 -11.33
CA ASP A 115 4.32 13.98 -11.68
C ASP A 115 5.24 14.64 -10.63
N LEU A 116 4.94 14.51 -9.33
CA LEU A 116 5.62 15.21 -8.23
C LEU A 116 7.07 14.76 -8.04
N PHE A 117 7.31 13.46 -8.18
CA PHE A 117 8.62 12.85 -7.93
C PHE A 117 9.16 12.29 -9.24
N TYR A 118 9.77 13.17 -10.04
CA TYR A 118 10.33 12.79 -11.33
C TYR A 118 11.29 11.61 -11.18
N SER A 119 11.18 10.61 -12.05
CA SER A 119 11.96 9.38 -12.02
C SER A 119 11.81 8.51 -10.76
N SER A 120 10.74 8.66 -10.00
CA SER A 120 10.39 7.78 -8.88
C SER A 120 8.92 7.38 -8.94
N PHE A 121 8.56 6.37 -8.15
CA PHE A 121 7.18 5.91 -8.05
C PHE A 121 6.56 6.37 -6.74
N CYS A 122 5.45 7.12 -6.79
CA CYS A 122 4.77 7.61 -5.60
C CYS A 122 3.43 6.88 -5.39
N LEU A 123 3.32 6.20 -4.25
CA LEU A 123 2.09 5.57 -3.75
C LEU A 123 1.46 6.49 -2.70
N ILE A 124 0.14 6.58 -2.70
CA ILE A 124 -0.62 7.50 -1.84
C ILE A 124 -1.54 6.72 -0.91
N SER A 125 -1.47 7.03 0.38
CA SER A 125 -2.37 6.49 1.42
C SER A 125 -2.81 7.62 2.38
N PRO A 126 -3.79 7.39 3.27
CA PRO A 126 -4.15 8.39 4.27
C PRO A 126 -2.95 8.76 5.17
N TRP A 127 -2.87 10.02 5.58
CA TRP A 127 -1.85 10.44 6.53
C TRP A 127 -2.09 9.84 7.93
N MET A 128 -1.00 9.48 8.58
CA MET A 128 -1.00 8.94 9.94
C MET A 128 -0.45 10.01 10.88
N ASN A 129 -1.36 10.69 11.59
CA ASN A 129 -1.02 11.80 12.48
C ASN A 129 -0.07 11.39 13.60
N ASP A 130 -0.28 10.17 14.11
CA ASP A 130 0.58 9.56 15.09
C ASP A 130 1.76 8.93 14.35
N SER A 131 2.96 9.43 14.64
CA SER A 131 4.24 8.87 14.18
C SER A 131 4.26 7.34 14.30
N ASN A 132 5.20 6.66 13.64
CA ASN A 132 5.31 5.19 13.67
C ASN A 132 5.15 4.59 15.09
N LEU A 133 4.72 3.32 15.14
CA LEU A 133 4.31 2.66 16.37
C LEU A 133 5.40 2.68 17.45
N ILE A 134 6.68 2.67 17.06
CA ILE A 134 7.81 2.79 18.00
C ILE A 134 7.76 4.15 18.72
N LEU A 135 7.66 5.24 17.97
CA LEU A 135 7.59 6.60 18.52
C LEU A 135 6.31 6.82 19.32
N PHE A 136 5.20 6.23 18.89
CA PHE A 136 3.95 6.28 19.64
C PHE A 136 4.08 5.57 21.00
N LEU A 137 4.57 4.33 21.03
CA LEU A 137 4.72 3.55 22.27
C LEU A 137 5.75 4.16 23.22
N ALA A 138 6.74 4.90 22.70
CA ALA A 138 7.67 5.66 23.52
C ALA A 138 6.99 6.82 24.26
N LYS A 139 6.01 7.48 23.63
CA LYS A 139 5.21 8.56 24.23
C LYS A 139 4.07 8.04 25.12
N HIS A 140 3.60 6.83 24.86
CA HIS A 140 2.48 6.19 25.56
C HIS A 140 2.91 4.83 26.13
N PRO A 141 3.75 4.79 27.19
CA PRO A 141 4.32 3.56 27.70
C PRO A 141 3.28 2.56 28.23
N ASP A 142 2.13 3.07 28.69
CA ASP A 142 1.01 2.27 29.22
C ASP A 142 0.08 1.72 28.12
N HIS A 143 0.29 2.10 26.85
CA HIS A 143 -0.52 1.58 25.77
C HIS A 143 -0.34 0.06 25.61
N ASN A 144 -1.43 -0.64 25.34
CA ASN A 144 -1.43 -2.10 25.33
C ASN A 144 -0.65 -2.65 24.11
N ARG A 145 0.60 -3.03 24.32
CA ARG A 145 1.46 -3.60 23.28
C ARG A 145 0.91 -4.90 22.70
N MET A 146 0.23 -5.71 23.53
CA MET A 146 -0.38 -6.96 23.08
C MET A 146 -1.54 -6.69 22.11
N GLN A 147 -2.29 -5.60 22.33
CA GLN A 147 -3.30 -5.14 21.37
C GLN A 147 -2.68 -4.82 20.02
N CYS A 148 -1.59 -4.05 20.00
CA CYS A 148 -0.90 -3.69 18.76
C CYS A 148 -0.38 -4.92 18.01
N ILE A 149 0.22 -5.89 18.73
CA ILE A 149 0.69 -7.15 18.13
C ILE A 149 -0.47 -7.90 17.49
N ARG A 150 -1.60 -8.04 18.21
CA ARG A 150 -2.79 -8.71 17.68
C ARG A 150 -3.31 -8.04 16.41
N GLU A 151 -3.33 -6.71 16.39
CA GLU A 151 -3.73 -5.90 15.24
C GLU A 151 -2.82 -6.13 14.01
N ILE A 152 -1.49 -6.11 14.21
CA ILE A 152 -0.52 -6.41 13.16
C ILE A 152 -0.70 -7.84 12.64
N VAL A 153 -0.86 -8.82 13.53
CA VAL A 153 -1.06 -10.23 13.16
C VAL A 153 -2.36 -10.42 12.41
N ASN A 154 -3.43 -9.73 12.76
CA ASN A 154 -4.69 -9.77 12.01
C ASN A 154 -4.52 -9.24 10.57
N GLY A 155 -3.78 -8.13 10.40
CA GLY A 155 -3.43 -7.61 9.08
C GLY A 155 -2.62 -8.61 8.27
N LEU A 156 -1.61 -9.24 8.87
CA LEU A 156 -0.79 -10.26 8.22
C LEU A 156 -1.57 -11.51 7.85
N HIS A 157 -2.43 -11.99 8.76
CA HIS A 157 -3.30 -13.12 8.49
C HIS A 157 -4.22 -12.84 7.31
N TYR A 158 -4.80 -11.63 7.25
CA TYR A 158 -5.58 -11.18 6.10
C TYR A 158 -4.76 -11.19 4.79
N LEU A 159 -3.52 -10.69 4.79
CA LEU A 159 -2.68 -10.76 3.59
C LEU A 159 -2.41 -12.21 3.15
N HIS A 160 -2.08 -13.08 4.11
CA HIS A 160 -1.76 -14.48 3.85
C HIS A 160 -2.98 -15.33 3.47
N SER A 161 -4.20 -14.85 3.72
CA SER A 161 -5.42 -15.53 3.29
C SER A 161 -5.82 -15.24 1.84
N HIS A 162 -5.08 -14.39 1.12
CA HIS A 162 -5.32 -14.14 -0.31
C HIS A 162 -4.80 -15.28 -1.18
N GLU A 163 -5.37 -15.41 -2.38
CA GLU A 163 -4.89 -16.33 -3.42
C GLU A 163 -4.57 -15.52 -4.69
N PRO A 164 -3.28 -15.42 -5.11
CA PRO A 164 -2.11 -15.91 -4.38
C PRO A 164 -1.86 -15.12 -3.09
N GLN A 165 -1.14 -15.72 -2.15
CA GLN A 165 -0.79 -15.08 -0.88
C GLN A 165 -0.05 -13.77 -1.12
N VAL A 166 -0.43 -12.73 -0.37
CA VAL A 166 0.27 -11.45 -0.37
C VAL A 166 1.31 -11.48 0.73
N ILE A 167 2.58 -11.33 0.36
CA ILE A 167 3.71 -11.29 1.31
C ILE A 167 4.16 -9.85 1.42
N HIS A 168 4.11 -9.27 2.62
CA HIS A 168 4.55 -7.89 2.86
C HIS A 168 6.08 -7.72 2.77
N ALA A 169 6.84 -8.76 3.11
CA ALA A 169 8.31 -8.81 3.06
C ALA A 169 9.11 -7.82 3.94
N ASP A 170 8.50 -6.76 4.51
CA ASP A 170 9.19 -5.74 5.31
C ASP A 170 8.38 -5.20 6.50
N ILE A 171 7.82 -6.10 7.33
CA ILE A 171 7.14 -5.69 8.57
C ILE A 171 8.18 -5.32 9.62
N ARG A 172 8.31 -4.03 9.90
CA ARG A 172 9.16 -3.48 10.97
C ARG A 172 8.38 -2.42 11.73
N GLY A 173 8.72 -2.19 13.01
CA GLY A 173 8.01 -1.21 13.84
C GLY A 173 8.02 0.23 13.28
N VAL A 174 9.02 0.58 12.46
CA VAL A 174 9.07 1.86 11.72
C VAL A 174 8.09 1.94 10.55
N GLY A 175 7.65 0.80 10.01
CA GLY A 175 6.65 0.68 8.94
C GLY A 175 5.25 0.33 9.45
N VAL A 176 5.06 0.29 10.77
CA VAL A 176 3.75 0.14 11.42
C VAL A 176 3.36 1.48 12.02
N PHE A 177 2.10 1.86 11.87
CA PHE A 177 1.56 3.15 12.26
C PHE A 177 0.22 2.98 12.97
N LEU A 178 -0.19 3.99 13.74
CA LEU A 178 -1.56 4.06 14.21
C LEU A 178 -2.44 4.76 13.18
N PHE A 179 -3.50 4.09 12.78
CA PHE A 179 -4.52 4.60 11.88
C PHE A 179 -5.89 4.31 12.47
N THR A 180 -6.72 5.35 12.63
CA THR A 180 -8.06 5.24 13.26
C THR A 180 -8.05 4.55 14.63
N GLY A 181 -6.97 4.74 15.41
CA GLY A 181 -6.78 4.14 16.72
C GLY A 181 -6.31 2.68 16.73
N ARG A 182 -5.87 2.14 15.58
CA ARG A 182 -5.38 0.76 15.44
C ARG A 182 -4.01 0.72 14.78
N ALA A 183 -3.19 -0.25 15.16
CA ALA A 183 -1.93 -0.54 14.48
C ALA A 183 -2.20 -1.12 13.08
N GLY A 184 -1.51 -0.59 12.07
CA GLY A 184 -1.58 -1.05 10.69
C GLY A 184 -0.34 -0.68 9.90
N PHE A 185 -0.20 -1.25 8.71
CA PHE A 185 0.97 -1.06 7.85
C PHE A 185 0.55 -0.86 6.39
N MET A 186 1.49 -0.32 5.61
CA MET A 186 1.38 -0.17 4.15
C MET A 186 2.11 -1.34 3.50
N THR A 187 1.54 -1.93 2.44
CA THR A 187 2.31 -2.92 1.65
C THR A 187 3.46 -2.23 0.93
#